data_AF-A0A2E2U573-F1
#
_entry.id   AF-A0A2E2U573-F1
#
_cell.length_a   1.000
_cell.length_b   1.000
_cell.length_c   1.000
_cell.angle_alpha   90.00
_cell.angle_beta   90.00
_cell.angle_gamma   90.00
#
_symmetry.space_group_name_H-M   'P 1'
#
loop_
_entity.id
_entity.type
_entity.pdbx_description
1 polymer ?
#
loop_
_entity_poly.entity_id
_entity_poly.type
_entity_poly.pdbx_seq_one_letter_code
_entity_poly.pdbx_strand_id
1 'polypeptide(L)'
;MKKESNKQENKNVTYGSIRVKELTKKNITKVLEKANKTDDCGKVTMDILISHLIEKVTPEDIQKLQLRSITWEHEDRRLKTLWEKKKGKITESKWKEMLYIGQLKEFIQDNSRLQMTTI
;
A
#
# COMPACT_ATOMS: atom_id res chain seq x y z
N MET A 1 33.72 1.66 49.63
CA MET A 1 33.36 2.51 48.47
C MET A 1 32.23 1.82 47.72
N LYS A 2 31.00 2.36 47.79
CA LYS A 2 29.86 1.82 47.04
C LYS A 2 29.93 2.35 45.61
N LYS A 3 29.94 1.45 44.63
CA LYS A 3 29.87 1.81 43.20
C LYS A 3 28.46 2.29 42.88
N GLU A 4 28.27 3.59 42.77
CA GLU A 4 27.14 4.18 42.06
C GLU A 4 27.25 3.79 40.59
N SER A 5 26.31 2.98 40.10
CA SER A 5 26.22 2.63 38.69
C SER A 5 25.03 3.38 38.11
N ASN A 6 25.39 4.37 37.29
CA ASN A 6 24.54 5.27 36.53
C ASN A 6 23.19 4.68 36.10
N LYS A 7 22.13 5.33 36.56
CA LYS A 7 20.79 5.22 35.98
C LYS A 7 20.87 5.82 34.57
N GLN A 8 21.02 4.99 33.55
CA GLN A 8 20.92 5.44 32.17
C GLN A 8 19.50 5.97 31.95
N GLU A 9 19.42 7.25 31.58
CA GLU A 9 18.19 7.94 31.25
C GLU A 9 17.50 7.21 30.09
N ASN A 10 16.35 6.60 30.37
CA ASN A 10 15.43 6.19 29.33
C ASN A 10 14.97 7.45 28.61
N LYS A 11 15.56 7.75 27.45
CA LYS A 11 14.96 8.65 26.46
C LYS A 11 13.52 8.20 26.29
N ASN A 12 12.56 9.07 26.60
CA ASN A 12 11.14 8.79 26.43
C ASN A 12 10.86 8.43 24.97
N VAL A 13 10.92 7.14 24.65
CA VAL A 13 10.51 6.64 23.34
C VAL A 13 9.01 6.85 23.28
N THR A 14 8.60 7.80 22.44
CA THR A 14 7.19 8.10 22.24
C THR A 14 6.62 7.00 21.34
N TYR A 15 5.82 6.11 21.92
CA TYR A 15 5.17 5.04 21.15
C TYR A 15 3.95 5.60 20.42
N GLY A 16 4.06 5.73 19.10
CA GLY A 16 2.90 5.91 18.22
C GLY A 16 2.25 4.54 17.95
N SER A 17 0.93 4.44 18.12
CA SER A 17 0.21 3.19 17.77
C SER A 17 -0.29 3.24 16.33
N ILE A 18 0.00 2.19 15.55
CA ILE A 18 -0.55 2.00 14.21
C ILE A 18 -1.70 0.99 14.29
N ARG A 19 -2.89 1.39 13.84
CA ARG A 19 -4.05 0.48 13.82
C ARG A 19 -3.95 -0.46 12.63
N VAL A 20 -3.71 -1.73 12.93
CA VAL A 20 -3.72 -2.83 11.95
C VAL A 20 -5.00 -3.66 12.13
N LYS A 21 -5.61 -4.11 11.02
CA LYS A 21 -6.78 -5.00 11.06
C LYS A 21 -6.45 -6.29 11.81
N GLU A 22 -7.40 -6.78 12.58
CA GLU A 22 -7.24 -7.97 13.44
C GLU A 22 -6.81 -9.21 12.65
N LEU A 23 -7.36 -9.40 11.45
CA LEU A 23 -6.98 -10.49 10.55
C LEU A 23 -5.49 -10.46 10.19
N THR A 24 -4.96 -9.28 9.87
CA THR A 24 -3.55 -9.10 9.51
C THR A 24 -2.64 -9.39 10.70
N LYS A 25 -3.02 -8.94 11.91
CA LYS A 25 -2.28 -9.26 13.14
C LYS A 25 -2.19 -10.76 13.36
N LYS A 26 -3.33 -11.47 13.29
CA LYS A 26 -3.39 -12.93 13.44
C LYS A 26 -2.50 -13.66 12.43
N ASN A 27 -2.47 -13.19 11.18
CA ASN A 27 -1.63 -13.80 10.15
C ASN A 27 -0.14 -13.62 10.44
N ILE A 28 0.29 -12.43 10.86
CA ILE A 28 1.70 -12.17 11.21
C ILE A 28 2.10 -13.01 12.43
N THR A 29 1.26 -13.07 13.46
CA THR A 29 1.53 -13.88 14.66
C THR A 29 1.71 -15.35 14.30
N LYS A 30 0.84 -15.93 13.45
CA LYS A 30 0.98 -17.33 12.99
C LYS A 30 2.29 -17.59 12.25
N VAL A 31 2.73 -16.65 11.42
CA VAL A 31 4.01 -16.76 10.69
C VAL A 31 5.19 -16.75 11.66
N LEU A 32 5.17 -15.81 12.63
CA LEU A 32 6.21 -15.71 13.65
C LEU A 32 6.24 -16.93 14.58
N GLU A 33 5.08 -17.42 15.01
CA GLU A 33 4.99 -18.65 15.80
C GLU A 33 5.53 -19.86 15.05
N LYS A 34 5.29 -19.96 13.74
CA LYS A 34 5.84 -21.05 12.93
C LYS A 34 7.36 -20.93 12.77
N ALA A 35 7.86 -19.72 12.53
CA ALA A 35 9.29 -19.46 12.36
C ALA A 35 10.08 -19.63 13.66
N ASN A 36 9.51 -19.22 14.80
CA ASN A 36 10.16 -19.29 16.11
C ASN A 36 10.03 -20.66 16.80
N LYS A 37 9.43 -21.66 16.14
CA LYS A 37 9.37 -23.05 16.64
C LYS A 37 10.66 -23.83 16.42
N THR A 38 11.53 -23.37 15.52
CA THR A 38 12.81 -24.01 15.28
C THR A 38 13.82 -23.54 16.33
N ASP A 39 14.37 -24.49 17.10
CA ASP A 39 15.29 -24.21 18.22
C ASP A 39 16.68 -23.70 17.79
N ASP A 40 16.97 -23.69 16.49
CA ASP A 40 18.33 -23.46 15.97
C ASP A 40 18.72 -21.97 15.86
N CYS A 41 17.85 -21.03 16.27
CA CYS A 41 18.07 -19.59 16.12
C CYS A 41 17.34 -18.74 17.19
N GLY A 42 17.78 -17.48 17.34
CA GLY A 42 17.09 -16.49 18.19
C GLY A 42 15.68 -16.18 17.69
N LYS A 43 14.75 -15.93 18.63
CA LYS A 43 13.35 -15.62 18.30
C LYS A 43 13.24 -14.28 17.58
N VAL A 44 12.56 -14.28 16.43
CA VAL A 44 12.23 -13.08 15.67
C VAL A 44 11.02 -12.41 16.33
N THR A 45 11.18 -11.15 16.74
CA THR A 45 10.09 -10.32 17.25
C THR A 45 9.38 -9.58 16.10
N MET A 46 8.17 -9.09 16.36
CA MET A 46 7.39 -8.33 15.38
C MET A 46 8.13 -7.06 14.92
N ASP A 47 8.86 -6.43 15.84
CA ASP A 47 9.63 -5.20 15.60
C ASP A 47 10.80 -5.43 14.63
N ILE A 48 11.56 -6.51 14.81
CA ILE A 48 12.65 -6.91 13.91
C ILE A 48 12.10 -7.21 12.52
N LEU A 49 10.97 -7.93 12.44
CA LEU A 49 10.32 -8.24 11.17
C LEU A 49 9.87 -6.96 10.44
N ILE A 50 9.21 -6.04 11.14
CA ILE A 50 8.73 -4.80 10.55
C ILE A 50 9.91 -3.94 10.09
N SER A 51 10.96 -3.82 10.90
CA SER A 51 12.17 -3.07 10.54
C SER A 51 12.79 -3.63 9.25
N HIS A 52 12.94 -4.95 9.17
CA HIS A 52 13.45 -5.61 7.97
C HIS A 52 12.57 -5.39 6.74
N LEU A 53 11.24 -5.39 6.89
CA LEU A 53 10.32 -5.12 5.80
C LEU A 53 10.44 -3.67 5.32
N ILE A 54 10.51 -2.70 6.23
CA ILE A 54 10.65 -1.28 5.88
C ILE A 54 11.95 -1.03 5.10
N GLU A 55 13.06 -1.66 5.51
CA GLU A 55 14.34 -1.53 4.81
C GLU A 55 14.32 -2.10 3.38
N LYS A 56 13.49 -3.11 3.14
CA LYS A 56 13.40 -3.78 1.82
C LYS A 56 12.31 -3.25 0.92
N VAL A 57 11.35 -2.48 1.44
CA VAL A 57 10.26 -1.92 0.64
C VAL A 57 10.83 -0.87 -0.31
N THR A 58 10.70 -1.13 -1.61
CA THR A 58 11.10 -0.18 -2.64
C THR A 58 9.93 0.72 -3.04
N PRO A 59 10.18 1.87 -3.68
CA PRO A 59 9.12 2.70 -4.26
C PRO A 59 8.25 1.93 -5.27
N GLU A 60 8.81 0.96 -5.99
CA GLU A 60 8.08 0.13 -6.94
C GLU A 60 7.05 -0.78 -6.25
N ASP A 61 7.39 -1.32 -5.08
CA ASP A 61 6.47 -2.16 -4.29
C ASP A 61 5.29 -1.33 -3.78
N ILE A 62 5.55 -0.09 -3.35
CA ILE A 62 4.49 0.86 -2.97
C ILE A 62 3.58 1.15 -4.17
N GLN A 63 4.15 1.41 -5.35
CA GLN A 63 3.36 1.62 -6.56
C GLN A 63 2.51 0.39 -6.90
N LYS A 64 3.05 -0.83 -6.81
CA LYS A 64 2.28 -2.06 -7.03
C LYS A 64 1.13 -2.21 -6.04
N LEU A 65 1.34 -1.87 -4.76
CA LEU A 65 0.27 -1.88 -3.75
C LEU A 65 -0.80 -0.83 -4.06
N GLN A 66 -0.41 0.36 -4.49
CA GLN A 66 -1.35 1.40 -4.92
C GLN A 66 -2.16 0.95 -6.14
N LEU A 67 -1.50 0.36 -7.16
CA LEU A 67 -2.15 -0.18 -8.34
C LEU A 67 -3.18 -1.27 -8.01
N ARG A 68 -2.88 -2.16 -7.05
CA ARG A 68 -3.83 -3.18 -6.57
C ARG A 68 -5.09 -2.60 -5.92
N SER A 69 -5.00 -1.38 -5.38
CA SER A 69 -6.12 -0.69 -4.74
C SER A 69 -6.90 0.23 -5.69
N ILE A 70 -6.51 0.31 -6.97
CA ILE A 70 -7.22 1.16 -7.94
C ILE A 70 -8.62 0.59 -8.17
N THR A 71 -9.61 1.46 -7.98
CA THR A 71 -11.00 1.22 -8.38
C THR A 71 -11.30 1.96 -9.67
N TRP A 72 -12.41 1.61 -10.33
CA TRP A 72 -12.86 2.34 -11.51
C TRP A 72 -13.04 3.84 -11.25
N GLU A 73 -13.50 4.24 -10.06
CA GLU A 73 -13.67 5.66 -9.71
C GLU A 73 -12.35 6.46 -9.73
N HIS A 74 -11.27 5.84 -9.24
CA HIS A 74 -9.93 6.43 -9.29
C HIS A 74 -9.46 6.58 -10.74
N GLU A 75 -9.77 5.56 -11.55
CA GLU A 75 -9.35 5.49 -12.94
C GLU A 75 -10.16 6.44 -13.84
N ASP A 76 -11.46 6.54 -13.64
CA ASP A 76 -12.38 7.44 -14.33
C ASP A 76 -11.94 8.90 -14.16
N ARG A 77 -11.67 9.32 -12.92
CA ARG A 77 -11.15 10.66 -12.62
C ARG A 77 -9.81 10.93 -13.32
N ARG A 78 -8.92 9.94 -13.32
CA ARG A 78 -7.60 10.04 -13.96
C ARG A 78 -7.71 10.15 -15.47
N LEU A 79 -8.54 9.31 -16.08
CA LEU A 79 -8.79 9.26 -17.52
C LEU A 79 -9.44 10.55 -18.00
N LYS A 80 -10.41 11.10 -17.26
CA LYS A 80 -10.99 12.42 -17.54
C LYS A 80 -9.92 13.50 -17.55
N THR A 81 -9.11 13.56 -16.50
CA THR A 81 -8.01 14.54 -16.39
C THR A 81 -7.02 14.39 -17.55
N LEU A 82 -6.73 13.16 -17.96
CA LEU A 82 -5.83 12.87 -19.08
C LEU A 82 -6.43 13.29 -20.42
N TRP A 83 -7.73 13.04 -20.61
CA TRP A 83 -8.48 13.50 -21.78
C TRP A 83 -8.47 15.02 -21.88
N GLU A 84 -8.76 15.71 -20.79
CA GLU A 84 -8.79 17.18 -20.75
C GLU A 84 -7.45 17.80 -21.12
N LYS A 85 -6.34 17.15 -20.72
CA LYS A 85 -4.98 17.57 -21.11
C LYS A 85 -4.68 17.35 -22.59
N LYS A 86 -5.17 16.25 -23.20
CA LYS A 86 -4.86 15.88 -24.59
C LYS A 86 -5.81 16.48 -25.63
N LYS A 87 -7.09 16.62 -25.28
CA LYS A 87 -8.20 16.91 -26.21
C LYS A 87 -9.04 18.14 -25.82
N GLY A 88 -8.80 18.71 -24.64
CA GLY A 88 -9.50 19.90 -24.14
C GLY A 88 -10.57 19.60 -23.09
N LYS A 89 -10.98 20.65 -22.35
CA LYS A 89 -11.93 20.57 -21.23
C LYS A 89 -13.26 19.92 -21.64
N ILE A 90 -13.81 19.07 -20.77
CA ILE A 90 -15.09 18.40 -21.00
C ILE A 90 -16.00 18.50 -19.78
N THR A 91 -17.30 18.70 -20.01
CA THR A 91 -18.28 18.70 -18.92
C THR A 91 -18.48 17.28 -18.38
N GLU A 92 -18.87 17.17 -17.11
CA GLU A 92 -19.14 15.88 -16.47
C GLU A 92 -20.24 15.08 -17.19
N SER A 93 -21.30 15.75 -17.64
CA SER A 93 -22.40 15.13 -18.38
C SER A 93 -21.92 14.52 -19.70
N LYS A 94 -21.14 15.29 -20.47
CA LYS A 94 -20.62 14.86 -21.77
C LYS A 94 -19.58 13.74 -21.62
N TRP A 95 -18.76 13.78 -20.57
CA TRP A 95 -17.83 12.70 -20.25
C TRP A 95 -18.58 11.38 -19.98
N LYS A 96 -19.62 11.43 -19.13
CA LYS A 96 -20.46 10.26 -18.83
C LYS A 96 -21.22 9.75 -20.05
N GLU A 97 -21.72 10.65 -20.89
CA GLU A 97 -22.37 10.29 -22.15
C GLU A 97 -21.39 9.54 -23.06
N MET A 98 -20.18 10.07 -23.26
CA MET A 98 -19.12 9.44 -24.06
C MET A 98 -18.67 8.09 -23.52
N LEU A 99 -18.63 7.92 -22.20
CA LEU A 99 -18.39 6.63 -21.55
C LEU A 99 -19.52 5.64 -21.85
N TYR A 100 -20.77 6.07 -21.71
CA TYR A 100 -21.95 5.22 -21.86
C TYR A 100 -22.14 4.72 -23.30
N ILE A 101 -21.97 5.61 -24.27
CA ILE A 101 -22.09 5.28 -25.71
C ILE A 101 -20.83 4.61 -26.27
N GLY A 102 -19.80 4.37 -25.45
CA GLY A 102 -18.60 3.63 -25.83
C GLY A 102 -17.59 4.42 -26.68
N GLN A 103 -17.77 5.73 -26.85
CA GLN A 103 -16.84 6.58 -27.63
C GLN A 103 -15.43 6.64 -27.04
N LEU A 104 -15.28 6.39 -25.74
CA LEU A 104 -13.98 6.39 -25.05
C LEU A 104 -13.31 5.02 -25.01
N LYS A 105 -13.87 3.98 -25.64
CA LYS A 105 -13.38 2.60 -25.52
C LYS A 105 -11.90 2.45 -25.91
N GLU A 106 -11.50 2.97 -27.07
CA GLU A 106 -10.11 2.94 -27.53
C GLU A 106 -9.19 3.78 -26.61
N PHE A 107 -9.65 4.96 -26.21
CA PHE A 107 -8.89 5.83 -25.30
C PHE A 107 -8.67 5.17 -23.93
N ILE A 108 -9.68 4.51 -23.38
CA ILE A 108 -9.58 3.77 -22.13
C ILE A 108 -8.62 2.59 -22.31
N GLN A 109 -8.74 1.82 -23.38
CA GLN A 109 -7.88 0.67 -23.64
C GLN A 109 -6.39 1.07 -23.69
N ASP A 110 -6.08 2.19 -24.35
CA ASP A 110 -4.70 2.66 -24.53
C ASP A 110 -4.11 3.31 -23.27
N ASN A 111 -4.94 3.82 -22.35
CA ASN A 111 -4.49 4.64 -21.24
C ASN A 111 -4.82 4.06 -19.86
N SER A 112 -5.65 3.00 -19.79
CA SER A 112 -6.12 2.41 -18.54
C SER A 112 -5.00 1.70 -17.79
N ARG A 113 -4.93 1.94 -16.48
CA ARG A 113 -4.09 1.17 -15.53
C ARG A 113 -4.78 -0.11 -15.06
N LEU A 114 -6.09 -0.19 -15.22
CA LEU A 114 -6.83 -1.42 -15.00
C LEU A 114 -6.60 -2.28 -16.24
N GLN A 115 -5.84 -3.36 -16.09
CA GLN A 115 -5.83 -4.40 -17.11
C GLN A 115 -7.24 -4.99 -17.12
N MET A 116 -8.00 -4.71 -18.17
CA MET A 116 -9.23 -5.46 -18.42
C MET A 116 -8.77 -6.87 -18.79
N THR A 117 -8.79 -7.78 -17.82
CA THR A 117 -8.59 -9.20 -18.08
C THR A 117 -9.60 -9.56 -19.17
N THR A 118 -9.11 -9.81 -20.38
CA THR A 118 -9.92 -10.36 -21.44
C THR A 118 -10.35 -11.73 -20.94
N ILE A 119 -11.62 -11.86 -20.57
CA ILE A 119 -12.24 -13.15 -20.26
C ILE A 119 -12.36 -13.93 -21.56
#